data_AF-A0AAV9ZNJ8-F1
#
_entry.id   AF-A0AAV9ZNJ8-F1
#
_cell.length_a   1.000
_cell.length_b   1.000
_cell.length_c   1.000
_cell.angle_alpha   90.00
_cell.angle_beta   90.00
_cell.angle_gamma   90.00
#
_symmetry.space_group_name_H-M   'P 1'
#
loop_
_entity.id
_entity.type
_entity.pdbx_description
1 polymer ?
#
loop_
_entity_poly.entity_id
_entity_poly.type
_entity_poly.pdbx_seq_one_letter_code
_entity_poly.pdbx_strand_id
1 'polypeptide(L)'
;MDSASIAETLQIFQTLKYITAAIFILLVFDHFLTIGQEVKTIWGNSTVRLHSKAAFVINRYLTESVTAYVVYIVVLIRVYALWDRRANVARLLVSVFGICISTTTILGIFGAISMQRQLTYSESLRTCVFGTKPKTIIAMLAVLSVFDLFLAVLVVFNAMDRPRLTHVELVSGLQTDGLGLFLVIECR
;
A
#
# COMPACT_ATOMS: atom_id res chain seq x y z
N MET A 1 3.95 -30.87 -15.42
CA MET A 1 4.45 -29.54 -15.01
C MET A 1 5.63 -29.82 -14.12
N ASP A 2 6.81 -29.48 -14.61
CA ASP A 2 8.06 -30.01 -14.05
C ASP A 2 8.47 -29.23 -12.80
N SER A 3 9.14 -29.89 -11.86
CA SER A 3 9.57 -29.29 -10.59
C SER A 3 10.41 -28.03 -10.79
N ALA A 4 11.21 -27.98 -11.86
CA ALA A 4 12.00 -26.81 -12.25
C ALA A 4 11.12 -25.60 -12.61
N SER A 5 10.04 -25.78 -13.37
CA SER A 5 9.11 -24.72 -13.74
C SER A 5 8.34 -24.17 -12.53
N ILE A 6 8.01 -25.04 -11.58
CA ILE A 6 7.36 -24.63 -10.31
C ILE A 6 8.30 -23.77 -9.47
N ALA A 7 9.58 -24.16 -9.35
CA ALA A 7 10.58 -23.41 -8.60
C ALA A 7 10.82 -22.01 -9.19
N GLU A 8 10.95 -21.91 -10.51
CA GLU A 8 11.10 -20.63 -11.21
C GLU A 8 9.89 -19.72 -10.99
N THR A 9 8.68 -20.27 -11.13
CA THR A 9 7.43 -19.53 -10.89
C THR A 9 7.37 -18.98 -9.46
N LEU A 10 7.78 -19.78 -8.47
CA LEU A 10 7.81 -19.35 -7.07
C LEU A 10 8.80 -18.22 -6.82
N GLN A 11 9.98 -18.27 -7.44
CA GLN A 11 10.97 -17.18 -7.35
C GLN A 11 10.45 -15.89 -7.97
N ILE A 12 9.79 -15.98 -9.14
CA ILE A 12 9.16 -14.82 -9.78
C ILE A 12 8.14 -14.17 -8.83
N PHE A 13 7.27 -14.96 -8.19
CA PHE A 13 6.28 -14.42 -7.24
C PHE A 13 6.90 -13.79 -5.99
N GLN A 14 8.04 -14.29 -5.52
CA GLN A 14 8.76 -13.68 -4.39
C GLN A 14 9.39 -12.35 -4.79
N THR A 15 10.08 -12.33 -5.93
CA THR A 15 10.70 -11.12 -6.49
C THR A 15 9.67 -10.03 -6.77
N LEU A 16 8.53 -10.39 -7.40
CA LEU A 16 7.44 -9.45 -7.66
C LEU A 16 6.91 -8.79 -6.38
N LYS A 17 6.78 -9.52 -5.27
CA LYS A 17 6.32 -8.97 -3.98
C LYS A 17 7.24 -7.86 -3.47
N TYR A 18 8.55 -8.10 -3.49
CA TYR A 18 9.50 -7.12 -2.97
C TYR A 18 9.66 -5.92 -3.91
N ILE A 19 9.64 -6.17 -5.22
CA ILE A 19 9.70 -5.12 -6.23
C ILE A 19 8.47 -4.21 -6.15
N THR A 20 7.25 -4.75 -6.08
CA THR A 20 6.04 -3.91 -6.01
C THR A 20 5.99 -3.07 -4.73
N ALA A 21 6.45 -3.61 -3.59
CA ALA A 21 6.59 -2.85 -2.36
C ALA A 21 7.63 -1.72 -2.49
N ALA A 22 8.80 -2.01 -3.07
CA ALA A 22 9.84 -1.00 -3.31
C ALA A 22 9.37 0.11 -4.26
N ILE A 23 8.71 -0.25 -5.37
CA ILE A 23 8.13 0.70 -6.32
C ILE A 23 7.12 1.61 -5.61
N PHE A 24 6.23 1.04 -4.79
CA PHE A 24 5.26 1.83 -4.05
C PHE A 24 5.93 2.84 -3.11
N ILE A 25 6.94 2.42 -2.33
CA ILE A 25 7.67 3.31 -1.43
C ILE A 25 8.36 4.44 -2.21
N LEU A 26 9.00 4.13 -3.33
CA LEU A 26 9.65 5.13 -4.19
C LEU A 26 8.66 6.13 -4.77
N LEU A 27 7.48 5.67 -5.22
CA LEU A 27 6.42 6.56 -5.72
C LEU A 27 5.87 7.48 -4.62
N VAL A 28 5.63 6.94 -3.42
CA VAL A 28 5.18 7.74 -2.28
C VAL A 28 6.23 8.78 -1.89
N PHE A 29 7.51 8.40 -1.89
CA PHE A 29 8.60 9.32 -1.63
C PHE A 29 8.70 10.43 -2.68
N ASP A 30 8.63 10.07 -3.98
CA ASP A 30 8.60 11.04 -5.07
C ASP A 30 7.41 12.00 -4.93
N HIS A 31 6.23 11.47 -4.59
CA HIS A 31 5.03 12.27 -4.33
C HIS A 31 5.23 13.33 -3.26
N PHE A 32 5.84 12.97 -2.13
CA PHE A 32 6.12 13.93 -1.06
C PHE A 32 7.10 15.03 -1.49
N LEU A 33 8.05 14.72 -2.38
CA LEU A 33 8.99 15.71 -2.89
C LEU A 33 8.36 16.66 -3.91
N THR A 34 7.52 16.15 -4.82
CA THR A 34 6.96 16.94 -5.92
C THR A 34 5.69 17.70 -5.55
N ILE A 35 4.96 17.29 -4.51
CA ILE A 35 3.66 17.90 -4.15
C ILE A 35 3.75 19.43 -3.97
N GLY A 36 4.85 19.94 -3.39
CA GLY A 36 5.04 21.38 -3.21
C GLY A 36 5.16 22.13 -4.55
N GLN A 37 5.87 21.55 -5.52
CA GLN A 37 6.01 22.10 -6.86
C GLN A 37 4.71 21.98 -7.67
N GLU A 38 4.00 20.87 -7.52
CA GLU A 38 2.70 20.60 -8.17
C GLU A 38 1.63 21.60 -7.74
N VAL A 39 1.51 21.84 -6.44
CA VAL A 39 0.58 22.84 -5.88
C VAL A 39 0.84 24.21 -6.48
N LYS A 40 2.11 24.62 -6.59
CA LYS A 40 2.47 25.93 -7.15
C LYS A 40 2.23 26.01 -8.67
N THR A 41 2.57 24.96 -9.41
CA THR A 41 2.66 25.01 -10.88
C THR A 41 1.36 24.61 -11.57
N ILE A 42 0.69 23.57 -11.10
CA ILE A 42 -0.54 23.01 -11.70
C ILE A 42 -1.77 23.65 -11.06
N TRP A 43 -1.80 23.68 -9.72
CA TRP A 43 -2.99 24.07 -8.98
C TRP A 43 -3.08 25.58 -8.74
N GLY A 44 -1.96 26.24 -8.46
CA GLY A 44 -1.87 27.68 -8.26
C GLY A 44 -1.93 28.51 -9.55
N ASN A 45 -1.61 27.91 -10.71
CA ASN A 45 -1.66 28.60 -11.99
C ASN A 45 -3.03 28.44 -12.66
N SER A 46 -3.81 29.53 -12.69
CA SER A 46 -5.13 29.59 -13.34
C SER A 46 -5.07 29.62 -14.88
N THR A 47 -3.89 29.87 -15.46
CA THR A 47 -3.69 29.94 -16.92
C THR A 47 -3.58 28.55 -17.56
N VAL A 48 -3.29 27.50 -16.77
CA VAL A 48 -3.17 26.13 -17.29
C VAL A 48 -4.55 25.58 -17.63
N ARG A 49 -4.70 25.04 -18.86
CA ARG A 49 -5.96 24.48 -19.36
C ARG A 49 -6.39 23.23 -18.57
N LEU A 50 -7.71 23.08 -18.39
CA LEU A 50 -8.32 21.99 -17.62
C LEU A 50 -7.90 20.59 -18.13
N HIS A 51 -7.79 20.38 -19.44
CA HIS A 51 -7.38 19.08 -20.01
C HIS A 51 -5.96 18.67 -19.59
N SER A 52 -5.02 19.63 -19.52
CA SER A 52 -3.66 19.35 -19.07
C SER A 52 -3.63 19.01 -17.57
N LYS A 53 -4.47 19.67 -16.76
CA LYS A 53 -4.63 19.33 -15.33
C LYS A 53 -5.24 17.94 -15.17
N ALA A 54 -6.29 17.62 -15.93
CA ALA A 54 -6.93 16.30 -15.89
C ALA A 54 -5.99 15.19 -16.36
N ALA A 55 -5.26 15.39 -17.46
CA ALA A 55 -4.29 14.42 -17.97
C ALA A 55 -3.16 14.18 -16.97
N PHE A 56 -2.65 15.23 -16.33
CA PHE A 56 -1.65 15.12 -15.27
C PHE A 56 -2.19 14.33 -14.07
N VAL A 57 -3.39 14.68 -13.58
CA VAL A 57 -4.01 14.03 -12.42
C VAL A 57 -4.28 12.56 -12.71
N ILE A 58 -4.85 12.26 -13.87
CA ILE A 58 -5.10 10.89 -14.31
C ILE A 58 -3.77 10.14 -14.37
N ASN A 59 -2.77 10.65 -15.08
CA ASN A 59 -1.51 9.93 -15.24
C ASN A 59 -0.79 9.70 -13.89
N ARG A 60 -0.80 10.69 -12.99
CA ARG A 60 -0.04 10.62 -11.75
C ARG A 60 -0.78 9.87 -10.64
N TYR A 61 -1.96 10.33 -10.25
CA TYR A 61 -2.69 9.73 -9.13
C TYR A 61 -3.30 8.37 -9.46
N LEU A 62 -3.64 8.09 -10.74
CA LEU A 62 -4.07 6.74 -11.12
C LEU A 62 -2.92 5.74 -10.97
N THR A 63 -1.72 6.10 -11.43
CA THR A 63 -0.54 5.23 -11.35
C THR A 63 -0.17 4.90 -9.90
N GLU A 64 -0.18 5.90 -9.02
CA GLU A 64 0.03 5.71 -7.59
C GLU A 64 -1.06 4.81 -6.97
N SER A 65 -2.33 5.06 -7.30
CA SER A 65 -3.47 4.30 -6.80
C SER A 65 -3.43 2.83 -7.26
N VAL A 66 -3.10 2.58 -8.53
CA VAL A 66 -2.98 1.23 -9.09
C VAL A 66 -1.85 0.47 -8.42
N THR A 67 -0.71 1.13 -8.20
CA THR A 67 0.44 0.50 -7.52
C THR A 67 0.10 0.12 -6.08
N ALA A 68 -0.55 1.03 -5.34
CA ALA A 68 -1.03 0.75 -3.98
C ALA A 68 -1.98 -0.46 -3.98
N TYR A 69 -2.93 -0.50 -4.92
CA TYR A 69 -3.88 -1.59 -5.05
C TYR A 69 -3.19 -2.94 -5.29
N VAL A 70 -2.19 -2.99 -6.16
CA VAL A 70 -1.41 -4.22 -6.42
C VAL A 70 -0.72 -4.73 -5.15
N VAL A 71 -0.12 -3.83 -4.35
CA VAL A 71 0.51 -4.21 -3.07
C VAL A 71 -0.52 -4.84 -2.12
N TYR A 72 -1.70 -4.24 -1.97
CA TYR A 72 -2.77 -4.79 -1.12
C TYR A 72 -3.25 -6.16 -1.59
N ILE A 73 -3.43 -6.36 -2.90
CA ILE A 73 -3.81 -7.66 -3.47
C ILE A 73 -2.76 -8.72 -3.16
N VAL A 74 -1.47 -8.41 -3.29
CA VAL A 74 -0.38 -9.34 -2.95
C VAL A 74 -0.44 -9.74 -1.47
N VAL A 75 -0.68 -8.78 -0.56
CA VAL A 75 -0.85 -9.07 0.87
C VAL A 75 -2.06 -9.96 1.12
N LEU A 76 -3.22 -9.66 0.53
CA LEU A 76 -4.43 -10.47 0.65
C LEU A 76 -4.23 -11.91 0.18
N ILE A 77 -3.53 -12.12 -0.93
CA ILE A 77 -3.20 -13.46 -1.44
C ILE A 77 -2.33 -14.21 -0.41
N ARG A 78 -1.39 -13.54 0.25
CA ARG A 78 -0.55 -14.17 1.28
C ARG A 78 -1.36 -14.57 2.51
N VAL A 79 -2.23 -13.69 3.00
CA VAL A 79 -3.15 -13.99 4.11
C VAL A 79 -4.09 -15.13 3.73
N TYR A 80 -4.60 -15.14 2.50
CA TYR A 80 -5.46 -16.22 2.01
C TYR A 80 -4.72 -17.57 1.89
N ALA A 81 -3.48 -17.56 1.38
CA ALA A 81 -2.65 -18.75 1.29
C ALA A 81 -2.29 -19.31 2.67
N LEU A 82 -2.10 -18.42 3.67
CA LEU A 82 -1.84 -18.80 5.05
C LEU A 82 -2.98 -19.65 5.64
N TRP A 83 -4.21 -19.27 5.32
CA TRP A 83 -5.47 -19.95 5.68
C TRP A 83 -5.83 -21.13 4.76
N ASP A 84 -4.84 -21.71 4.08
CA ASP A 84 -4.94 -22.95 3.29
C ASP A 84 -6.10 -22.95 2.28
N ARG A 85 -6.29 -21.81 1.59
CA ARG A 85 -7.27 -21.63 0.51
C ARG A 85 -8.73 -21.91 0.91
N ARG A 86 -9.10 -21.70 2.18
CA ARG A 86 -10.50 -21.82 2.62
C ARG A 86 -11.38 -20.74 1.98
N ALA A 87 -12.36 -21.16 1.17
CA ALA A 87 -13.26 -20.26 0.44
C ALA A 87 -14.04 -19.26 1.34
N ASN A 88 -14.30 -19.62 2.59
CA ASN A 88 -14.93 -18.71 3.56
C ASN A 88 -14.03 -17.52 3.91
N VAL A 89 -12.73 -17.77 4.09
CA VAL A 89 -11.74 -16.71 4.36
C VAL A 89 -11.54 -15.83 3.13
N ALA A 90 -11.53 -16.40 1.92
CA ALA A 90 -11.52 -15.60 0.69
C ALA A 90 -12.70 -14.64 0.61
N ARG A 91 -13.93 -15.14 0.82
CA ARG A 91 -15.14 -14.31 0.78
C ARG A 91 -15.12 -13.21 1.83
N LEU A 92 -14.64 -13.51 3.05
CA LEU A 92 -14.48 -12.53 4.12
C LEU A 92 -13.43 -11.46 3.78
N LEU A 93 -12.27 -11.87 3.27
CA LEU A 93 -11.19 -10.94 2.90
C LEU A 93 -11.64 -10.00 1.77
N VAL A 94 -12.28 -10.54 0.72
CA VAL A 94 -12.75 -9.75 -0.43
C VAL A 94 -13.87 -8.80 -0.01
N SER A 95 -14.81 -9.24 0.84
CA SER A 95 -15.90 -8.38 1.31
C SER A 95 -15.40 -7.22 2.16
N VAL A 96 -14.56 -7.49 3.16
CA VAL A 96 -14.00 -6.47 4.05
C VAL A 96 -13.12 -5.49 3.26
N PHE A 97 -12.26 -6.00 2.37
CA PHE A 97 -11.42 -5.15 1.51
C PHE A 97 -12.27 -4.24 0.61
N GLY A 98 -13.30 -4.78 -0.05
CA GLY A 98 -14.20 -4.01 -0.90
C GLY A 98 -14.92 -2.90 -0.15
N ILE A 99 -15.39 -3.18 1.07
CA ILE A 99 -16.02 -2.18 1.94
C ILE A 99 -15.02 -1.09 2.31
N CYS A 100 -13.85 -1.45 2.85
CA CYS A 100 -12.82 -0.49 3.28
C CYS A 100 -12.33 0.41 2.14
N ILE A 101 -12.08 -0.16 0.95
CA ILE A 101 -11.67 0.60 -0.24
C ILE A 101 -12.78 1.54 -0.71
N SER A 102 -14.03 1.08 -0.72
CA SER A 102 -15.17 1.93 -1.11
C SER A 102 -15.33 3.11 -0.15
N THR A 103 -15.27 2.87 1.16
CA THR A 103 -15.32 3.94 2.16
C THR A 103 -14.14 4.91 2.02
N THR A 104 -12.94 4.39 1.79
CA THR A 104 -11.71 5.19 1.63
C THR A 104 -11.79 6.10 0.40
N THR A 105 -12.28 5.59 -0.74
CA THR A 105 -12.42 6.38 -1.98
C THR A 105 -13.48 7.47 -1.85
N ILE A 106 -14.63 7.17 -1.22
CA ILE A 106 -15.68 8.16 -0.96
C ILE A 106 -15.15 9.29 -0.07
N LEU A 107 -14.46 8.94 1.03
CA LEU A 107 -13.83 9.93 1.91
C LEU A 107 -12.72 10.72 1.21
N GLY A 108 -11.94 10.07 0.35
CA GLY A 108 -10.91 10.72 -0.46
C GLY A 108 -11.48 11.75 -1.43
N ILE A 109 -12.56 11.41 -2.15
CA ILE A 109 -13.26 12.34 -3.06
C ILE A 109 -13.82 13.52 -2.28
N PHE A 110 -14.52 13.26 -1.18
CA PHE A 110 -15.05 14.32 -0.33
C PHE A 110 -13.93 15.20 0.24
N GLY A 111 -12.82 14.58 0.65
CA GLY A 111 -11.61 15.26 1.13
C GLY A 111 -11.01 16.18 0.09
N ALA A 112 -10.85 15.71 -1.15
CA ALA A 112 -10.31 16.51 -2.25
C ALA A 112 -11.19 17.74 -2.56
N ILE A 113 -12.51 17.55 -2.63
CA ILE A 113 -13.47 18.65 -2.87
C ILE A 113 -13.46 19.66 -1.71
N SER A 114 -13.43 19.17 -0.48
CA SER A 114 -13.45 20.01 0.72
C SER A 114 -12.14 20.80 0.87
N MET A 115 -11.01 20.16 0.58
CA MET A 115 -9.68 20.75 0.67
C MET A 115 -9.51 21.93 -0.29
N GLN A 116 -10.06 21.83 -1.50
CA GLN A 116 -10.03 22.94 -2.46
C GLN A 116 -10.77 24.19 -1.97
N ARG A 117 -11.86 24.03 -1.21
CA ARG A 117 -12.63 25.17 -0.69
C ARG A 117 -12.01 25.85 0.53
N GLN A 118 -11.11 25.17 1.24
CA GLN A 118 -10.53 25.64 2.50
C GLN A 118 -9.13 26.24 2.37
N LEU A 119 -8.65 26.43 1.15
CA LEU A 119 -7.39 27.12 0.87
C LEU A 119 -7.61 28.63 1.05
N THR A 120 -7.15 29.16 2.18
CA THR A 120 -7.10 30.61 2.42
C THR A 120 -5.71 31.12 2.12
N TYR A 121 -5.61 32.21 1.36
CA TYR A 121 -4.35 32.86 1.07
C TYR A 121 -3.83 33.53 2.36
N SER A 122 -2.68 33.09 2.86
CA SER A 122 -2.01 33.74 3.99
C SER A 122 -0.98 34.71 3.47
N GLU A 123 -1.20 36.00 3.74
CA GLU A 123 -0.33 37.08 3.33
C GLU A 123 1.06 37.00 4.02
N SER A 124 1.10 36.52 5.26
CA SER A 124 2.33 36.35 6.04
C SER A 124 3.30 35.30 5.46
N LEU A 125 2.76 34.24 4.87
CA LEU A 125 3.56 33.15 4.27
C LEU A 125 3.63 33.24 2.74
N ARG A 126 2.94 34.22 2.14
CA ARG A 126 2.75 34.36 0.68
C ARG A 126 2.36 33.03 0.01
N THR A 127 1.55 32.24 0.69
CA THR A 127 1.10 30.92 0.23
C THR A 127 -0.32 30.63 0.69
N CYS A 128 -0.99 29.71 -0.01
CA CYS A 128 -2.27 29.19 0.42
C CYS A 128 -2.04 28.20 1.58
N VAL A 129 -2.73 28.43 2.69
CA VAL A 129 -2.67 27.57 3.87
C VAL A 129 -4.07 27.02 4.17
N PHE A 130 -4.11 25.83 4.75
CA PHE A 130 -5.36 25.21 5.16
C PHE A 130 -5.92 25.94 6.38
N GLY A 131 -7.08 26.57 6.23
CA GLY A 131 -7.71 27.35 7.31
C GLY A 131 -8.18 26.49 8.50
N THR A 132 -8.41 25.20 8.30
CA THR A 132 -8.83 24.26 9.36
C THR A 132 -8.19 22.89 9.19
N LYS A 133 -8.03 22.16 10.30
CA LYS A 133 -7.43 20.81 10.28
C LYS A 133 -8.32 19.85 9.49
N PRO A 134 -7.80 19.17 8.44
CA PRO A 134 -8.61 18.31 7.58
C PRO A 134 -9.00 17.00 8.29
N LYS A 135 -10.17 17.01 8.94
CA LYS A 135 -10.72 15.83 9.64
C LYS A 135 -10.96 14.64 8.70
N THR A 136 -11.25 14.90 7.43
CA THR A 136 -11.52 13.87 6.41
C THR A 136 -10.30 13.00 6.12
N ILE A 137 -9.10 13.58 6.08
CA ILE A 137 -7.86 12.83 5.84
C ILE A 137 -7.58 11.89 7.01
N ILE A 138 -7.78 12.37 8.24
CA ILE A 138 -7.61 11.56 9.45
C ILE A 138 -8.60 10.39 9.45
N ALA A 139 -9.85 10.64 9.08
CA ALA A 139 -10.87 9.59 8.97
C ALA A 139 -10.51 8.54 7.90
N MET A 140 -10.00 8.97 6.75
CA MET A 140 -9.54 8.08 5.68
C MET A 140 -8.39 7.17 6.14
N LEU A 141 -7.37 7.74 6.80
CA LEU A 141 -6.24 6.98 7.34
C LEU A 141 -6.67 5.99 8.43
N ALA A 142 -7.67 6.36 9.24
CA ALA A 142 -8.22 5.48 10.26
C ALA A 142 -8.88 4.23 9.64
N VAL A 143 -9.64 4.39 8.55
CA VAL A 143 -10.26 3.24 7.85
C VAL A 143 -9.21 2.27 7.31
N LEU A 144 -8.14 2.79 6.70
CA LEU A 144 -7.03 1.96 6.23
C LEU A 144 -6.32 1.24 7.38
N SER A 145 -6.05 1.95 8.48
CA SER A 145 -5.40 1.37 9.66
C SER A 145 -6.24 0.25 10.28
N VAL A 146 -7.56 0.39 10.32
CA VAL A 146 -8.47 -0.65 10.80
C VAL A 146 -8.39 -1.91 9.93
N PHE A 147 -8.29 -1.75 8.62
CA PHE A 147 -8.10 -2.88 7.70
C PHE A 147 -6.75 -3.59 7.93
N ASP A 148 -5.67 -2.84 8.10
CA ASP A 148 -4.35 -3.41 8.40
C ASP A 148 -4.33 -4.17 9.73
N LEU A 149 -4.98 -3.61 10.76
CA LEU A 149 -5.16 -4.28 12.05
C LEU A 149 -5.97 -5.58 11.90
N PHE A 150 -7.02 -5.58 11.10
CA PHE A 150 -7.81 -6.77 10.81
C PHE A 150 -6.95 -7.87 10.16
N LEU A 151 -6.11 -7.52 9.18
CA LEU A 151 -5.19 -8.49 8.55
C LEU A 151 -4.16 -9.01 9.55
N ALA A 152 -3.57 -8.14 10.37
CA ALA A 152 -2.63 -8.53 11.42
C ALA A 152 -3.27 -9.52 12.41
N VAL A 153 -4.50 -9.25 12.84
CA VAL A 153 -5.27 -10.12 13.72
C VAL A 153 -5.54 -11.48 13.07
N LEU A 154 -5.93 -11.53 11.79
CA LEU A 154 -6.12 -12.80 11.06
C LEU A 154 -4.82 -13.62 10.95
N VAL A 155 -3.68 -12.97 10.76
CA VAL A 155 -2.37 -13.64 10.72
C VAL A 155 -2.03 -14.21 12.10
N VAL A 156 -2.23 -13.43 13.17
CA VAL A 156 -2.01 -13.88 14.55
C VAL A 156 -2.93 -15.05 14.91
N PHE A 157 -4.22 -14.98 14.56
CA PHE A 157 -5.14 -16.09 14.78
C PHE A 157 -4.71 -17.36 14.06
N ASN A 158 -4.29 -17.26 12.80
CA ASN A 158 -3.78 -18.44 12.10
C ASN A 158 -2.49 -18.99 12.76
N ALA A 159 -1.61 -18.12 13.27
CA ALA A 159 -0.41 -18.55 13.96
C ALA A 159 -0.71 -19.28 15.29
N MET A 160 -1.83 -18.94 15.94
CA MET A 160 -2.32 -19.65 17.13
C MET A 160 -3.05 -20.95 16.80
N ASP A 161 -3.84 -20.97 15.71
CA ASP A 161 -4.66 -22.12 15.30
C ASP A 161 -3.83 -23.25 14.67
N ARG A 162 -2.69 -22.94 14.03
CA ARG A 162 -1.77 -23.99 13.57
C ARG A 162 -1.11 -24.66 14.78
N PRO A 163 -1.34 -25.97 15.01
CA PRO A 163 -0.69 -26.68 16.10
C PRO A 163 0.83 -26.65 15.88
N ARG A 164 1.55 -26.21 16.92
CA ARG A 164 3.02 -26.20 17.02
C ARG A 164 3.58 -27.62 17.01
N LEU A 165 3.41 -28.35 15.91
CA LEU A 165 4.00 -29.67 15.72
C LEU A 165 5.37 -29.47 15.05
N THR A 166 6.44 -29.93 15.71
CA THR A 166 7.82 -30.05 15.21
C THR A 166 8.64 -28.76 15.00
N HIS A 167 8.73 -27.91 16.03
CA HIS A 167 9.59 -26.70 16.07
C HIS A 167 11.12 -26.93 16.02
N VAL A 168 11.62 -28.17 15.94
CA VAL A 168 13.05 -28.47 16.13
C VAL A 168 13.85 -28.52 14.83
N GLU A 169 13.28 -28.98 13.71
CA GLU A 169 14.02 -29.14 12.45
C GLU A 169 13.94 -27.93 11.51
N LEU A 170 12.81 -27.19 11.52
CA LEU A 170 12.62 -26.07 10.59
C LEU A 170 13.43 -24.83 10.99
N VAL A 171 13.60 -24.59 12.30
CA VAL A 171 14.36 -23.44 12.82
C VAL A 171 15.86 -23.64 12.62
N SER A 172 16.37 -24.87 12.79
CA SER A 172 17.79 -25.16 12.55
C SER A 172 18.15 -25.03 11.07
N GLY A 173 17.27 -25.44 10.16
CA GLY A 173 17.46 -25.23 8.71
C GLY A 173 17.50 -23.75 8.33
N LEU A 174 16.52 -22.97 8.79
CA LEU A 174 16.46 -21.52 8.52
C LEU A 174 17.61 -20.73 9.14
N GLN A 175 18.08 -21.09 10.34
CA GLN A 175 19.27 -20.47 10.93
C GLN A 175 20.55 -20.84 10.18
N THR A 176 20.66 -22.06 9.66
CA THR A 176 21.84 -22.50 8.90
C THR A 176 21.91 -21.82 7.53
N ASP A 177 20.77 -21.69 6.84
CA ASP A 177 20.71 -21.01 5.54
C ASP A 177 20.84 -19.48 5.68
N GLY A 178 20.28 -18.90 6.74
CA GLY A 178 20.42 -17.47 7.06
C GLY A 178 21.86 -17.08 7.41
N LEU A 179 22.57 -17.93 8.15
CA LEU A 179 23.98 -17.74 8.47
C LEU A 179 24.86 -17.76 7.21
N GLY A 180 24.52 -18.63 6.24
CA GLY A 180 25.19 -18.67 4.94
C GLY A 180 25.07 -17.36 4.17
N LEU A 181 23.89 -16.73 4.17
CA LEU A 181 23.67 -15.45 3.48
C LEU A 181 24.45 -14.30 4.14
N PHE A 182 24.50 -14.27 5.48
CA PHE A 182 25.29 -13.28 6.24
C PHE A 182 26.79 -13.43 6.00
N LEU A 183 27.32 -14.66 6.00
CA LEU A 183 28.73 -14.92 5.75
C LEU A 183 29.16 -14.58 4.32
N VAL A 184 28.30 -14.75 3.32
CA VAL A 184 28.59 -14.39 1.92
C VAL A 184 28.59 -12.88 1.70
N ILE A 185 27.76 -12.12 2.44
CA ILE A 185 27.71 -10.66 2.35
C ILE A 185 28.90 -10.00 3.06
N GLU A 186 29.32 -10.54 4.21
CA GLU A 186 30.46 -10.00 4.99
C GLU A 186 31.84 -10.45 4.46
N CYS A 187 31.89 -11.47 3.59
CA CYS A 187 33.13 -11.99 3.02
C CYS A 187 33.29 -11.62 1.52
N ARG A 188 32.87 -10.40 1.16
CA ARG A 188 33.12 -9.76 -0.13
C ARG A 188 33.59 -8.33 0.06
#